data_AF-A0A7S2UJ77-F1
#
_entry.id   AF-A0A7S2UJ77-F1
#
_cell.length_a   1.000
_cell.length_b   1.000
_cell.length_c   1.000
_cell.angle_alpha   90.00
_cell.angle_beta   90.00
_cell.angle_gamma   90.00
#
_symmetry.space_group_name_H-M   'P 1'
#
loop_
_entity.id
_entity.type
_entity.pdbx_description
1 polymer ?
#
loop_
_entity_poly.entity_id
_entity_poly.type
_entity_poly.pdbx_seq_one_letter_code
_entity_poly.pdbx_strand_id
1 'polypeptide(L)'
;MFSKRKTKKQVPIGCLSRMCMVSDVSVSTICLILLSCLGTTMAGWVDPDTPKGFHKTKALTDIDKRQYKLVFSDEFEQEGRSFADGEDPKWTAINKNDYTNDALHFYSSDNARVTNGVMNITTEEKVNEYRAFNEKTKKFYADKKHIQSGMLQGWNKFCLTGGIVEFRAKLPGDSGTGGLWPALWMLGNLARATYVGSSDFMWPYSYNQCNE
;
A
#
# COMPACT_ATOMS: atom_id res chain seq x y z
N MET A 1 -37.28 -34.37 20.43
CA MET A 1 -37.03 -33.70 21.72
C MET A 1 -37.15 -32.20 21.51
N PHE A 2 -38.13 -31.56 22.15
CA PHE A 2 -38.53 -30.16 21.95
C PHE A 2 -37.63 -29.14 22.68
N SER A 3 -37.50 -27.95 22.09
CA SER A 3 -37.38 -26.62 22.75
C SER A 3 -36.00 -26.24 23.37
N LYS A 4 -35.49 -25.00 23.35
CA LYS A 4 -36.09 -23.66 23.21
C LYS A 4 -35.16 -22.72 22.41
N ARG A 5 -35.74 -21.93 21.50
CA ARG A 5 -35.19 -20.64 21.05
C ARG A 5 -35.09 -19.69 22.26
N LYS A 6 -33.93 -19.07 22.48
CA LYS A 6 -33.82 -17.82 23.25
C LYS A 6 -33.47 -16.71 22.28
N THR A 7 -34.45 -15.86 22.03
CA THR A 7 -34.28 -14.53 21.43
C THR A 7 -33.46 -13.67 22.39
N LYS A 8 -32.23 -13.31 22.03
CA LYS A 8 -31.51 -12.20 22.64
C LYS A 8 -31.56 -11.01 21.70
N LYS A 9 -32.08 -9.90 22.23
CA LYS A 9 -32.16 -8.60 21.59
C LYS A 9 -30.78 -8.18 21.10
N GLN A 10 -30.71 -7.80 19.82
CA GLN A 10 -29.57 -7.12 19.21
C GLN A 10 -29.40 -5.75 19.89
N VAL A 11 -28.29 -5.58 20.60
CA VAL A 11 -27.80 -4.26 21.00
C VAL A 11 -26.86 -3.82 19.88
N PRO A 12 -27.13 -2.72 19.16
CA PRO A 12 -26.20 -2.22 18.17
C PRO A 12 -25.02 -1.56 18.91
N ILE A 13 -23.90 -2.28 19.00
CA ILE A 13 -22.61 -1.68 19.34
C ILE A 13 -22.08 -1.08 18.04
N GLY A 14 -22.18 0.25 17.94
CA GLY A 14 -21.64 1.00 16.82
C GLY A 14 -20.13 0.88 16.79
N CYS A 15 -19.60 0.05 15.88
CA CYS A 15 -18.21 0.14 15.48
C CYS A 15 -18.09 1.34 14.52
N LEU A 16 -17.94 2.54 15.09
CA LEU A 16 -17.48 3.71 14.36
C LEU A 16 -16.03 3.45 13.90
N SER A 17 -15.85 2.89 12.70
CA SER A 17 -14.64 3.14 11.93
C SER A 17 -14.89 4.36 11.06
N ARG A 18 -14.03 5.37 11.24
CA ARG A 18 -14.18 6.71 10.70
C ARG A 18 -14.41 6.69 9.19
N MET A 19 -15.44 7.46 8.83
CA MET A 19 -15.89 7.86 7.53
C MET A 19 -14.74 8.44 6.68
N CYS A 20 -14.49 7.87 5.50
CA CYS A 20 -13.79 8.57 4.42
C CYS A 20 -14.72 9.69 3.92
N MET A 21 -14.63 10.87 4.52
CA MET A 21 -15.28 12.08 4.02
C MET A 21 -14.39 12.71 2.94
N VAL A 22 -14.88 12.74 1.70
CA VAL A 22 -14.40 13.70 0.70
C VAL A 22 -15.26 14.94 0.87
N SER A 23 -14.67 16.05 1.32
CA SER A 23 -15.35 17.34 1.34
C SER A 23 -14.94 18.13 0.10
N ASP A 24 -15.89 18.31 -0.81
CA ASP A 24 -15.80 19.31 -1.87
C ASP A 24 -15.94 20.69 -1.22
N VAL A 25 -14.85 21.44 -1.17
CA VAL A 25 -14.87 22.85 -0.73
C VAL A 25 -14.74 23.73 -1.96
N SER A 26 -15.88 24.28 -2.41
CA SER A 26 -15.90 25.38 -3.37
C SER A 26 -15.78 26.70 -2.59
N VAL A 27 -14.69 27.43 -2.78
CA VAL A 27 -14.56 28.82 -2.30
C VAL A 27 -14.20 29.70 -3.48
N SER A 28 -15.10 30.64 -3.76
CA SER A 28 -14.95 31.64 -4.81
C SER A 28 -14.20 32.87 -4.28
N THR A 29 -13.07 33.16 -4.94
CA THR A 29 -12.45 34.46 -5.27
C THR A 29 -12.43 35.59 -4.23
N ILE A 30 -11.22 36.05 -3.85
CA ILE A 30 -10.76 37.46 -3.98
C ILE A 30 -9.22 37.50 -3.96
N CYS A 31 -8.70 38.37 -4.82
CA CYS A 31 -7.33 38.57 -5.29
C CYS A 31 -6.42 39.30 -4.26
N LEU A 32 -5.13 38.94 -4.22
CA LEU A 32 -4.00 39.87 -4.08
C LEU A 32 -2.68 39.14 -4.41
N ILE A 33 -1.95 39.71 -5.36
CA ILE A 33 -0.74 39.16 -5.98
C ILE A 33 0.44 39.28 -5.01
N LEU A 34 0.93 38.13 -4.52
CA LEU A 34 2.30 37.94 -4.08
C LEU A 34 2.82 36.69 -4.77
N LEU A 35 3.68 36.89 -5.76
CA LEU A 35 4.30 35.86 -6.59
C LEU A 35 5.35 35.11 -5.78
N SER A 36 4.92 34.30 -4.81
CA SER A 36 5.68 33.13 -4.39
C SER A 36 5.09 31.96 -5.16
N CYS A 37 5.89 31.31 -6.03
CA CYS A 37 5.59 30.01 -6.62
C CYS A 37 5.51 28.94 -5.52
N LEU A 38 4.51 29.02 -4.65
CA LEU A 38 3.96 27.88 -3.96
C LEU A 38 3.04 27.24 -4.97
N GLY A 39 3.57 26.28 -5.73
CA GLY A 39 2.75 25.42 -6.56
C GLY A 39 1.66 24.83 -5.68
N THR A 40 0.44 25.30 -5.85
CA THR A 40 -0.74 24.67 -5.27
C THR A 40 -0.85 23.32 -5.94
N THR A 41 -0.20 22.31 -5.35
CA THR A 41 -0.40 20.93 -5.74
C THR A 41 -1.86 20.63 -5.42
N MET A 42 -2.71 20.65 -6.44
CA MET A 42 -4.02 20.00 -6.38
C MET A 42 -3.73 18.54 -6.01
N ALA A 43 -3.86 18.20 -4.73
CA ALA A 43 -3.59 16.87 -4.21
C ALA A 43 -4.71 15.92 -4.67
N GLY A 44 -4.64 15.53 -5.94
CA GLY A 44 -5.47 14.50 -6.52
C GLY A 44 -4.85 13.13 -6.30
N TRP A 45 -5.70 12.11 -6.12
CA TRP A 45 -5.27 10.72 -6.13
C TRP A 45 -4.81 10.25 -7.53
N VAL A 46 -5.23 10.97 -8.57
CA VAL A 46 -4.80 10.77 -9.96
C VAL A 46 -3.56 11.62 -10.20
N ASP A 47 -2.49 10.96 -10.63
CA ASP A 47 -1.25 11.59 -11.07
C ASP A 47 -1.50 12.55 -12.26
N PRO A 48 -1.05 13.82 -12.19
CA PRO A 48 -1.12 14.74 -13.32
C PRO A 48 -0.45 14.22 -14.59
N ASP A 49 0.56 13.36 -14.46
CA ASP A 49 1.30 12.82 -15.60
C ASP A 49 0.57 11.64 -16.28
N THR A 50 -0.51 11.12 -15.67
CA THR A 50 -1.30 10.05 -16.29
C THR A 50 -1.91 10.51 -17.62
N PRO A 51 -1.69 9.79 -18.73
CA PRO A 51 -2.27 10.19 -20.01
C PRO A 51 -3.80 10.18 -19.98
N LYS A 52 -4.43 11.15 -20.64
CA LYS A 52 -5.91 11.29 -20.69
C LYS A 52 -6.64 10.05 -21.20
N GLY A 53 -5.99 9.24 -22.04
CA GLY A 53 -6.52 7.98 -22.55
C GLY A 53 -6.74 6.91 -21.46
N PHE A 54 -5.98 6.96 -20.36
CA PHE A 54 -6.07 6.00 -19.25
C PHE A 54 -7.04 6.46 -18.14
N HIS A 55 -7.68 7.62 -18.28
CA HIS A 55 -8.63 8.12 -17.29
C HIS A 55 -9.94 7.35 -17.25
N LYS A 56 -10.19 6.49 -18.24
CA LYS A 56 -11.36 5.62 -18.32
C LYS A 56 -10.95 4.27 -18.91
N THR A 57 -11.53 3.21 -18.39
CA THR A 57 -11.40 1.87 -18.97
C THR A 57 -12.75 1.15 -18.99
N LYS A 58 -12.86 0.12 -19.81
CA LYS A 58 -14.04 -0.76 -19.84
C LYS A 58 -13.80 -1.93 -18.91
N ALA A 59 -14.88 -2.62 -18.53
CA ALA A 59 -14.72 -3.91 -17.87
C ALA A 59 -13.88 -4.88 -18.73
N LEU A 60 -13.16 -5.78 -18.06
CA LEU A 60 -12.30 -6.77 -18.72
C LEU A 60 -13.07 -7.89 -19.40
N THR A 61 -14.40 -7.96 -19.23
CA THR A 61 -15.25 -8.99 -19.85
C THR A 61 -16.30 -8.34 -20.73
N ASP A 62 -16.64 -8.99 -21.84
CA ASP A 62 -17.62 -8.45 -22.79
C ASP A 62 -19.05 -8.43 -22.25
N ILE A 63 -19.35 -9.20 -21.20
CA ILE A 63 -20.67 -9.25 -20.57
C ILE A 63 -20.88 -8.00 -19.71
N ASP A 64 -19.82 -7.52 -19.07
CA ASP A 64 -19.88 -6.33 -18.24
C ASP A 64 -19.71 -5.07 -19.10
N LYS A 65 -20.76 -4.26 -19.22
CA LYS A 65 -20.74 -3.03 -20.01
C LYS A 65 -20.36 -1.79 -19.18
N ARG A 66 -19.98 -1.96 -17.91
CA ARG A 66 -19.57 -0.85 -17.03
C ARG A 66 -18.35 -0.13 -17.60
N GLN A 67 -18.36 1.19 -17.43
CA GLN A 67 -17.23 2.08 -17.67
C GLN A 67 -16.64 2.42 -16.30
N TYR A 68 -15.33 2.25 -16.16
CA TYR A 68 -14.59 2.62 -14.96
C TYR A 68 -13.91 3.97 -15.20
N LYS A 69 -13.95 4.83 -14.18
CA LYS A 69 -13.21 6.09 -14.15
C LYS A 69 -11.97 5.87 -13.29
N LEU A 70 -10.83 6.41 -13.73
CA LEU A 70 -9.60 6.42 -12.96
C LEU A 70 -9.80 7.26 -11.68
N VAL A 71 -9.46 6.68 -10.54
CA VAL A 71 -9.59 7.31 -9.21
C VAL A 71 -8.26 7.40 -8.47
N PHE A 72 -7.26 6.64 -8.90
CA PHE A 72 -5.90 6.65 -8.36
C PHE A 72 -4.92 6.28 -9.47
N SER A 73 -3.80 6.98 -9.55
CA SER A 73 -2.66 6.59 -10.38
C SER A 73 -1.37 7.14 -9.80
N ASP A 74 -0.26 6.53 -10.22
CA ASP A 74 1.09 7.00 -9.96
C ASP A 74 1.94 6.56 -11.15
N GLU A 75 2.40 7.51 -11.96
CA GLU A 75 3.22 7.22 -13.13
C GLU A 75 4.71 7.16 -12.78
N PHE A 76 5.08 7.60 -11.57
CA PHE A 76 6.46 7.63 -11.08
C PHE A 76 7.41 8.44 -11.97
N GLU A 77 6.97 9.61 -12.46
CA GLU A 77 7.79 10.50 -13.31
C GLU A 77 8.69 11.46 -12.51
N GLN A 78 8.43 11.62 -11.20
CA GLN A 78 9.13 12.57 -10.34
C GLN A 78 10.43 12.00 -9.76
N GLU A 79 11.56 12.34 -10.39
CA GLU A 79 12.91 12.01 -9.91
C GLU A 79 13.20 12.55 -8.51
N GLY A 80 14.01 11.81 -7.74
CA GLY A 80 14.40 12.22 -6.39
C GLY A 80 13.29 12.17 -5.34
N ARG A 81 12.09 11.73 -5.70
CA ARG A 81 10.98 11.46 -4.78
C ARG A 81 11.40 10.47 -3.70
N SER A 82 11.25 10.88 -2.44
CA SER A 82 11.53 10.03 -1.30
C SER A 82 10.28 9.31 -0.84
N PHE A 83 10.43 8.05 -0.48
CA PHE A 83 9.36 7.21 0.08
C PHE A 83 9.61 6.86 1.53
N ALA A 84 10.52 7.56 2.21
CA ALA A 84 10.69 7.40 3.65
C ALA A 84 9.36 7.70 4.38
N ASP A 85 9.24 7.18 5.59
CA ASP A 85 7.98 7.26 6.33
C ASP A 85 7.58 8.72 6.61
N GLY A 86 6.38 9.08 6.18
CA GLY A 86 5.85 10.45 6.27
C GLY A 86 6.24 11.40 5.13
N GLU A 87 7.10 10.99 4.18
CA GLU A 87 7.59 11.90 3.13
C GLU A 87 6.77 11.88 1.85
N ASP A 88 6.01 10.80 1.59
CA ASP A 88 5.16 10.69 0.41
C ASP A 88 3.67 10.46 0.78
N PRO A 89 2.71 11.14 0.14
CA PRO A 89 1.28 11.00 0.47
C PRO A 89 0.64 9.69 -0.01
N LYS A 90 1.22 9.00 -1.01
CA LYS A 90 0.64 7.79 -1.64
C LYS A 90 1.30 6.50 -1.16
N TRP A 91 2.60 6.55 -0.85
CA TRP A 91 3.42 5.35 -0.61
C TRP A 91 4.39 5.52 0.55
N THR A 92 4.68 4.44 1.28
CA THR A 92 5.75 4.40 2.29
C THR A 92 6.62 3.19 1.99
N ALA A 93 7.92 3.42 1.80
CA ALA A 93 8.92 2.36 1.77
C ALA A 93 9.33 2.00 3.20
N ILE A 94 9.41 0.70 3.50
CA ILE A 94 9.67 0.23 4.87
C ILE A 94 11.17 0.02 5.13
N ASN A 95 11.59 0.26 6.38
CA ASN A 95 12.91 -0.04 6.91
C ASN A 95 12.80 -1.17 7.95
N LYS A 96 12.81 -2.42 7.49
CA LYS A 96 12.44 -3.56 8.35
C LYS A 96 12.93 -4.91 7.82
N ASN A 97 13.27 -5.81 8.75
CA ASN A 97 13.45 -7.22 8.44
C ASN A 97 12.10 -7.94 8.25
N ASP A 98 12.01 -8.80 7.23
CA ASP A 98 10.93 -9.77 7.15
C ASP A 98 11.39 -11.09 7.78
N TYR A 99 10.56 -11.61 8.68
CA TYR A 99 10.79 -12.85 9.41
C TYR A 99 9.61 -13.83 9.25
N THR A 100 8.68 -13.53 8.33
CA THR A 100 7.46 -14.33 8.12
C THR A 100 7.65 -15.49 7.16
N ASN A 101 8.66 -15.42 6.29
CA ASN A 101 8.89 -16.33 5.17
C ASN A 101 10.37 -16.69 4.99
N ASP A 102 11.18 -16.60 6.05
CA ASP A 102 12.63 -16.83 6.01
C ASP A 102 13.37 -15.99 4.95
N ALA A 103 12.84 -14.80 4.64
CA ALA A 103 13.46 -13.85 3.72
C ALA A 103 14.92 -13.53 4.12
N LEU A 104 15.84 -13.59 3.16
CA LEU A 104 17.25 -13.31 3.39
C LEU A 104 17.56 -11.80 3.42
N HIS A 105 16.67 -10.97 2.88
CA HIS A 105 16.88 -9.54 2.73
C HIS A 105 16.31 -8.69 3.86
N PHE A 106 16.93 -7.54 4.08
CA PHE A 106 16.37 -6.43 4.85
C PHE A 106 15.70 -5.45 3.87
N TYR A 107 14.47 -5.02 4.16
CA TYR A 107 13.85 -3.96 3.39
C TYR A 107 14.38 -2.61 3.86
N SER A 108 14.84 -1.80 2.91
CA SER A 108 15.28 -0.43 3.12
C SER A 108 14.53 0.53 2.20
N SER A 109 14.19 1.71 2.71
CA SER A 109 13.65 2.81 1.91
C SER A 109 14.63 3.28 0.85
N ASP A 110 15.94 3.07 1.05
CA ASP A 110 16.97 3.43 0.08
C ASP A 110 16.88 2.62 -1.22
N ASN A 111 16.15 1.51 -1.21
CA ASN A 111 16.06 0.59 -2.34
C ASN A 111 14.77 0.76 -3.12
N ALA A 112 13.91 1.70 -2.75
CA ALA A 112 12.74 2.12 -3.50
C ALA A 112 12.98 3.54 -4.04
N ARG A 113 13.31 3.67 -5.32
CA ARG A 113 13.66 4.95 -5.94
C ARG A 113 12.97 5.13 -7.27
N VAL A 114 12.49 6.34 -7.54
CA VAL A 114 12.13 6.72 -8.91
C VAL A 114 13.41 7.04 -9.66
N THR A 115 13.64 6.35 -10.78
CA THR A 115 14.77 6.60 -11.70
C THR A 115 14.37 6.28 -13.14
N ASN A 116 14.60 7.22 -14.05
CA ASN A 116 14.18 7.19 -15.46
C ASN A 116 12.65 7.04 -15.64
N GLY A 117 11.86 7.77 -14.85
CA GLY A 117 10.39 7.77 -14.96
C GLY A 117 9.73 6.44 -14.57
N VAL A 118 10.40 5.62 -13.75
CA VAL A 118 9.84 4.38 -13.22
C VAL A 118 10.21 4.18 -11.76
N MET A 119 9.33 3.54 -11.00
CA MET A 119 9.66 3.03 -9.67
C MET A 119 10.58 1.81 -9.78
N ASN A 120 11.82 1.97 -9.33
CA ASN A 120 12.81 0.91 -9.25
C ASN A 120 12.95 0.40 -7.82
N ILE A 121 12.74 -0.91 -7.66
CA ILE A 121 13.09 -1.65 -6.45
C ILE A 121 14.37 -2.42 -6.72
N THR A 122 15.45 -2.05 -6.04
CA THR A 122 16.78 -2.63 -6.25
C THR A 122 17.13 -3.62 -5.15
N THR A 123 17.64 -4.79 -5.52
CA THR A 123 18.19 -5.77 -4.57
C THR A 123 19.69 -5.84 -4.74
N GLU A 124 20.44 -5.76 -3.64
CA GLU A 124 21.91 -5.71 -3.65
C GLU A 124 22.50 -6.48 -2.45
N GLU A 125 23.75 -6.91 -2.59
CA GLU A 125 24.52 -7.46 -1.47
C GLU A 125 25.04 -6.32 -0.60
N LYS A 126 24.46 -6.19 0.60
CA LYS A 126 24.82 -5.15 1.57
C LYS A 126 24.48 -5.65 2.97
N VAL A 127 25.42 -5.47 3.88
CA VAL A 127 25.22 -5.84 5.28
C VAL A 127 24.31 -4.82 5.96
N ASN A 128 23.21 -5.30 6.51
CA ASN A 128 22.24 -4.54 7.27
C ASN A 128 22.21 -5.07 8.69
N GLU A 129 22.68 -4.27 9.64
CA GLU A 129 22.52 -4.54 11.07
C GLU A 129 21.24 -3.88 11.55
N TYR A 130 20.43 -4.63 12.31
CA TYR A 130 19.13 -4.12 12.75
C TYR A 130 18.79 -4.63 14.14
N ARG A 131 17.93 -3.87 14.82
CA ARG A 131 17.29 -4.27 16.07
C ARG A 131 15.81 -4.49 15.81
N ALA A 132 15.31 -5.67 16.17
CA ALA A 132 13.92 -6.05 15.97
C ALA A 132 13.27 -6.51 17.27
N PHE A 133 11.95 -6.44 17.32
CA PHE A 133 11.16 -6.97 18.42
C PHE A 133 10.60 -8.34 18.02
N ASN A 134 10.85 -9.36 18.84
CA ASN A 134 10.26 -10.68 18.65
C ASN A 134 8.90 -10.71 19.35
N GLU A 135 7.82 -10.81 18.56
CA GLU A 135 6.46 -10.79 19.10
C GLU A 135 6.10 -12.02 19.93
N LYS A 136 6.75 -13.17 19.71
CA LYS A 136 6.50 -14.41 20.48
C LYS A 136 7.20 -14.35 21.84
N THR A 137 8.47 -13.96 21.87
CA THR A 137 9.26 -13.90 23.12
C THR A 137 9.13 -12.58 23.86
N LYS A 138 8.51 -11.57 23.25
CA LYS A 138 8.35 -10.19 23.75
C LYS A 138 9.68 -9.52 24.12
N LYS A 139 10.75 -9.84 23.40
CA LYS A 139 12.11 -9.30 23.61
C LYS A 139 12.67 -8.66 22.36
N PHE A 140 13.47 -7.62 22.55
CA PHE A 140 14.30 -7.09 21.48
C PHE A 140 15.50 -8.01 21.24
N TYR A 141 15.89 -8.14 19.98
CA TYR A 141 17.11 -8.79 19.55
C TYR A 141 17.80 -7.94 18.48
N ALA A 142 19.10 -8.15 18.32
CA ALA A 142 19.88 -7.60 17.23
C ALA A 142 20.33 -8.74 16.32
N ASP A 143 20.34 -8.49 15.02
CA ASP A 143 20.70 -9.46 14.01
C ASP A 143 21.20 -8.74 12.74
N LYS A 144 21.69 -9.51 11.76
CA LYS A 144 22.22 -9.01 10.51
C LYS A 144 21.64 -9.74 9.30
N LYS A 145 21.44 -9.01 8.21
CA LYS A 145 21.11 -9.58 6.89
C LYS A 145 22.11 -9.08 5.86
N HIS A 146 22.49 -9.94 4.92
CA HIS A 146 23.55 -9.66 3.94
C HIS A 146 23.01 -9.18 2.59
N ILE A 147 21.69 -9.18 2.42
CA ILE A 147 21.01 -8.67 1.23
C ILE A 147 20.12 -7.49 1.65
N GLN A 148 20.14 -6.40 0.88
CA GLN A 148 19.21 -5.27 1.01
C GLN A 148 18.25 -5.29 -0.18
N SER A 149 16.97 -5.02 0.06
CA SER A 149 15.94 -4.87 -0.99
C SER A 149 14.94 -3.79 -0.58
N GLY A 150 13.89 -3.57 -1.38
CA GLY A 150 12.87 -2.55 -1.10
C GLY A 150 11.46 -3.13 -1.06
N MET A 151 10.59 -2.55 -0.23
CA MET A 151 9.16 -2.81 -0.25
C MET A 151 8.42 -1.49 -0.08
N LEU A 152 7.55 -1.19 -1.03
CA LEU A 152 6.70 0.00 -1.05
C LEU A 152 5.26 -0.37 -0.66
N GLN A 153 4.66 0.38 0.25
CA GLN A 153 3.31 0.11 0.77
C GLN A 153 2.39 1.33 0.63
N GLY A 154 1.16 1.12 0.16
CA GLY A 154 0.07 2.11 0.22
C GLY A 154 -0.81 1.98 1.47
N TRP A 155 -0.36 1.25 2.49
CA TRP A 155 -1.15 0.91 3.67
C TRP A 155 -1.65 2.16 4.40
N ASN A 156 -2.96 2.21 4.68
CA ASN A 156 -3.64 3.33 5.32
C ASN A 156 -3.46 4.70 4.63
N LYS A 157 -3.21 4.70 3.32
CA LYS A 157 -3.12 5.92 2.49
C LYS A 157 -4.31 6.02 1.54
N PHE A 158 -4.39 5.11 0.57
CA PHE A 158 -5.50 4.99 -0.36
C PHE A 158 -6.22 3.66 -0.16
N CYS A 159 -7.55 3.69 -0.06
CA CYS A 159 -8.39 2.51 0.07
C CYS A 159 -9.34 2.41 -1.12
N LEU A 160 -9.49 1.21 -1.66
CA LEU A 160 -10.41 0.90 -2.75
C LEU A 160 -11.33 -0.27 -2.37
N THR A 161 -12.56 -0.23 -2.88
CA THR A 161 -13.54 -1.31 -2.71
C THR A 161 -14.02 -1.75 -4.07
N GLY A 162 -13.40 -2.81 -4.60
CA GLY A 162 -13.65 -3.28 -5.95
C GLY A 162 -13.14 -2.33 -7.04
N GLY A 163 -13.40 -2.71 -8.28
CA GLY A 163 -12.88 -2.01 -9.47
C GLY A 163 -11.78 -2.80 -10.15
N ILE A 164 -10.96 -2.09 -10.92
CA ILE A 164 -9.85 -2.65 -11.69
C ILE A 164 -8.57 -2.01 -11.16
N VAL A 165 -7.56 -2.83 -10.87
CA VAL A 165 -6.23 -2.39 -10.47
C VAL A 165 -5.26 -2.95 -11.50
N GLU A 166 -4.49 -2.05 -12.12
CA GLU A 166 -3.53 -2.39 -13.18
C GLU A 166 -2.13 -1.98 -12.74
N PHE A 167 -1.16 -2.84 -13.02
CA PHE A 167 0.26 -2.55 -12.82
C PHE A 167 0.99 -2.85 -14.13
N ARG A 168 1.94 -1.97 -14.49
CA ARG A 168 2.90 -2.25 -15.56
C ARG A 168 4.27 -2.41 -14.92
N ALA A 169 4.82 -3.62 -14.93
CA ALA A 169 6.08 -3.92 -14.27
C ALA A 169 7.01 -4.75 -15.17
N LYS A 170 8.31 -4.55 -14.99
CA LYS A 170 9.37 -5.43 -15.49
C LYS A 170 10.00 -6.14 -14.31
N LEU A 171 9.93 -7.47 -14.29
CA LEU A 171 10.48 -8.26 -13.19
C LEU A 171 12.01 -8.39 -13.32
N PRO A 172 12.75 -8.41 -12.20
CA PRO A 172 14.20 -8.54 -12.22
C PRO A 172 14.64 -10.00 -12.41
N GLY A 173 15.87 -10.16 -12.90
CA GLY A 173 16.53 -11.45 -13.01
C GLY A 173 16.10 -12.28 -14.22
N ASP A 174 16.80 -13.38 -14.41
CA ASP A 174 16.46 -14.43 -15.37
C ASP A 174 15.49 -15.43 -14.74
N SER A 175 14.50 -15.89 -15.51
CA SER A 175 13.47 -16.81 -15.00
C SER A 175 13.99 -18.18 -14.57
N GLY A 176 15.18 -18.58 -15.03
CA GLY A 176 15.83 -19.83 -14.65
C GLY A 176 16.74 -19.71 -13.42
N THR A 177 16.98 -18.50 -12.91
CA THR A 177 17.85 -18.27 -11.74
C THR A 177 17.01 -18.03 -10.49
N GLY A 178 17.15 -18.91 -9.50
CA GLY A 178 16.47 -18.78 -8.23
C GLY A 178 17.03 -17.66 -7.34
N GLY A 179 16.20 -17.15 -6.45
CA GLY A 179 16.61 -16.24 -5.36
C GLY A 179 15.81 -14.94 -5.32
N LEU A 180 15.44 -14.39 -6.47
CA LEU A 180 14.58 -13.20 -6.54
C LEU A 180 13.10 -13.61 -6.47
N TRP A 181 12.33 -12.90 -5.64
CA TRP A 181 10.89 -13.09 -5.51
C TRP A 181 10.16 -11.73 -5.59
N PRO A 182 10.02 -11.16 -6.80
CA PRO A 182 9.26 -9.93 -6.98
C PRO A 182 7.76 -10.21 -6.77
N ALA A 183 7.06 -9.29 -6.11
CA ALA A 183 5.64 -9.43 -5.84
C ALA A 183 4.91 -8.09 -5.98
N LEU A 184 3.78 -8.12 -6.70
CA LEU A 184 2.77 -7.06 -6.70
C LEU A 184 1.47 -7.67 -6.20
N TRP A 185 0.98 -7.20 -5.07
CA TRP A 185 -0.14 -7.81 -4.37
C TRP A 185 -0.84 -6.78 -3.49
N MET A 186 -2.02 -7.15 -3.00
CA MET A 186 -2.85 -6.29 -2.15
C MET A 186 -3.25 -7.03 -0.87
N LEU A 187 -3.41 -6.25 0.21
CA LEU A 187 -3.84 -6.70 1.52
C LEU A 187 -5.01 -5.82 1.99
N GLY A 188 -5.98 -6.40 2.67
CA GLY A 188 -7.04 -5.63 3.31
C GLY A 188 -6.48 -4.64 4.34
N ASN A 189 -7.02 -3.42 4.40
CA ASN A 189 -6.42 -2.30 5.14
C ASN A 189 -6.31 -2.53 6.68
N LEU A 190 -6.98 -3.54 7.23
CA LEU A 190 -6.91 -3.90 8.65
C LEU A 190 -5.55 -4.47 9.07
N ALA A 191 -4.76 -4.98 8.13
CA ALA A 191 -3.44 -5.55 8.39
C ALA A 191 -2.36 -4.78 7.62
N ARG A 192 -1.17 -4.68 8.20
CA ARG A 192 0.02 -4.12 7.55
C ARG A 192 1.01 -5.23 7.24
N ALA A 193 1.39 -5.38 5.98
CA ALA A 193 2.31 -6.41 5.54
C ALA A 193 3.65 -6.33 6.29
N THR A 194 4.20 -7.49 6.68
CA THR A 194 5.40 -7.68 7.54
C THR A 194 5.22 -7.34 9.03
N TYR A 195 4.08 -6.80 9.44
CA TYR A 195 3.76 -6.51 10.86
C TYR A 195 2.82 -7.58 11.39
N VAL A 196 3.42 -8.64 11.92
CA VAL A 196 2.75 -9.87 12.33
C VAL A 196 1.65 -9.62 13.35
N GLY A 197 1.85 -8.69 14.30
CA GLY A 197 0.82 -8.33 15.28
C GLY A 197 -0.45 -7.72 14.69
N SER A 198 -0.42 -7.29 13.42
CA SER A 198 -1.61 -6.83 12.68
C SER A 198 -2.11 -7.84 11.63
N SER A 199 -1.24 -8.72 11.15
CA SER A 199 -1.58 -9.66 10.06
C SER A 199 -1.94 -11.06 10.54
N ASP A 200 -1.54 -11.44 11.75
CA ASP A 200 -1.93 -12.72 12.35
C ASP A 200 -3.45 -12.83 12.43
N PHE A 201 -3.97 -14.02 12.07
CA PHE A 201 -5.40 -14.33 11.95
C PHE A 201 -6.20 -13.50 10.92
N MET A 202 -5.58 -12.51 10.28
CA MET A 202 -6.17 -11.69 9.22
C MET A 202 -5.72 -12.12 7.82
N TRP A 203 -4.52 -12.68 7.71
CA TRP A 203 -3.95 -13.16 6.45
C TRP A 203 -3.88 -14.70 6.45
N PRO A 204 -4.25 -15.40 5.35
CA PRO A 204 -4.76 -14.93 4.06
C PRO A 204 -6.31 -14.86 3.98
N TYR A 205 -7.00 -14.68 5.11
CA TYR A 205 -8.44 -14.94 5.20
C TYR A 205 -9.29 -13.68 5.11
N SER A 206 -10.14 -13.60 4.08
CA SER A 206 -11.28 -12.67 4.09
C SER A 206 -12.46 -13.33 4.79
N TYR A 207 -12.64 -13.12 6.09
CA TYR A 207 -13.83 -13.59 6.79
C TYR A 207 -14.98 -12.59 6.65
N ASN A 208 -16.18 -13.09 6.37
CA ASN A 208 -17.43 -12.32 6.43
C ASN A 208 -18.11 -12.39 7.81
N GLN A 209 -17.45 -13.02 8.78
CA GLN A 209 -17.91 -13.24 10.15
C GLN A 209 -16.73 -12.94 11.08
N CYS A 210 -16.96 -12.20 12.16
CA CYS A 210 -15.98 -12.12 13.24
C CYS A 210 -16.07 -13.43 14.03
N ASN A 211 -14.99 -14.21 14.08
CA ASN A 211 -14.88 -15.29 15.05
C ASN A 211 -14.59 -14.73 16.45
N GLU A 212 -15.11 -15.42 17.47
CA GLU A 212 -14.97 -15.07 18.89
C GLU A 212 -13.54 -15.18 19.39
#